data_AF-A0A1I1BYA8-F1
#
_entry.id   AF-A0A1I1BYA8-F1
#
_cell.length_a   1.000
_cell.length_b   1.000
_cell.length_c   1.000
_cell.angle_alpha   90.00
_cell.angle_beta   90.00
_cell.angle_gamma   90.00
#
_symmetry.space_group_name_H-M   'P 1'
#
loop_
_entity.id
_entity.type
_entity.pdbx_description
1 polymer ?
#
loop_
_entity_poly.entity_id
_entity_poly.type
_entity_poly.pdbx_seq_one_letter_code
_entity_poly.pdbx_strand_id
1 'polypeptide(L)'
;MSVDYRLAPEHPWPAAPDDCETAALWLLEQAGTRFGTTRLAIGGFSAGATLAMAVLLRLRDRGLADAFGGAALHVRSERSDPRRSADR
;
A
#
# COMPACT_ATOMS: atom_id res chain seq x y z
N MET A 1 7.51 6.48 4.55
CA MET A 1 8.20 6.37 3.24
C MET A 1 7.13 6.27 2.17
N SER A 2 7.30 6.95 1.03
CA SER A 2 6.45 6.76 -0.16
C SER A 2 7.24 5.99 -1.20
N VAL A 3 6.63 5.02 -1.87
CA VAL A 3 7.27 4.21 -2.90
C VAL A 3 6.91 4.80 -4.27
N ASP A 4 7.92 5.13 -5.06
CA ASP A 4 7.74 5.52 -6.46
C ASP A 4 7.72 4.24 -7.31
N TYR A 5 6.56 3.61 -7.38
CA TYR A 5 6.37 2.33 -8.06
C TYR A 5 6.11 2.52 -9.55
N ARG A 6 6.52 1.53 -10.34
CA ARG A 6 6.30 1.53 -11.79
C ARG A 6 4.81 1.58 -12.15
N LEU A 7 4.46 2.41 -13.14
CA LEU A 7 3.07 2.65 -13.55
C LEU A 7 2.71 1.91 -14.84
N ALA A 8 1.42 1.62 -14.97
CA ALA A 8 0.82 1.17 -16.22
C ALA A 8 0.53 2.39 -17.13
N PRO A 9 0.57 2.22 -18.47
CA PRO A 9 0.70 0.95 -19.20
C PRO A 9 2.14 0.43 -19.41
N GLU A 10 3.16 1.25 -19.18
CA GLU A 10 4.57 0.91 -19.48
C GLU A 10 5.05 -0.31 -18.69
N HIS A 11 4.54 -0.46 -17.46
CA HIS A 11 4.79 -1.59 -16.59
C HIS A 11 3.46 -2.13 -16.06
N PRO A 12 2.85 -3.10 -16.76
CA PRO A 12 1.57 -3.68 -16.33
C PRO A 12 1.72 -4.48 -15.03
N TRP A 13 0.58 -4.88 -14.48
CA TRP A 13 0.53 -5.78 -13.34
C TRP A 13 1.40 -7.04 -13.58
N PRO A 14 2.23 -7.48 -12.60
CA PRO A 14 2.30 -7.07 -11.19
C PRO A 14 3.44 -6.09 -10.83
N ALA A 15 3.94 -5.26 -11.76
CA ALA A 15 5.12 -4.43 -11.53
C ALA A 15 5.03 -3.51 -10.29
N ALA A 16 3.91 -2.78 -10.13
CA ALA A 16 3.72 -1.91 -8.97
C ALA A 16 3.71 -2.67 -7.62
N PRO A 17 2.93 -3.77 -7.46
CA PRO A 17 3.03 -4.63 -6.28
C PRO A 17 4.43 -5.17 -5.99
N ASP A 18 5.20 -5.53 -7.02
CA ASP A 18 6.56 -6.05 -6.84
C ASP A 18 7.50 -4.97 -6.27
N ASP A 19 7.37 -3.73 -6.74
CA ASP A 19 8.15 -2.60 -6.23
C ASP A 19 7.76 -2.27 -4.78
N CYS A 20 6.46 -2.25 -4.48
CA CYS A 20 5.96 -2.01 -3.13
C CYS A 20 6.38 -3.13 -2.14
N GLU A 21 6.37 -4.39 -2.56
CA GLU A 21 6.84 -5.51 -1.74
C GLU A 21 8.35 -5.42 -1.50
N THR A 22 9.12 -5.12 -2.54
CA THR A 22 10.58 -4.92 -2.43
C THR A 22 10.90 -3.82 -1.43
N ALA A 23 10.17 -2.70 -1.48
CA ALA A 23 10.34 -1.60 -0.53
C ALA A 23 9.92 -1.99 0.90
N ALA A 24 8.87 -2.80 1.07
CA ALA A 24 8.43 -3.29 2.37
C ALA A 24 9.44 -4.23 3.02
N LEU A 25 10.01 -5.17 2.25
CA LEU A 25 11.06 -6.08 2.71
C LEU A 25 12.34 -5.32 3.08
N TRP A 26 12.75 -4.37 2.25
CA TRP A 26 13.87 -3.49 2.57
C TRP A 26 13.63 -2.72 3.87
N LEU A 27 12.41 -2.19 4.06
CA LEU A 27 12.07 -1.47 5.28
C LEU A 27 12.15 -2.37 6.52
N LEU A 28 11.69 -3.62 6.42
CA LEU A 28 11.79 -4.59 7.53
C LEU A 28 13.23 -4.84 7.96
N GLU A 29 14.16 -4.92 7.00
CA GLU A 29 15.58 -5.11 7.28
C GLU A 29 16.25 -3.85 7.86
N GLN A 30 15.85 -2.66 7.37
CA GLN A 30 16.55 -1.42 7.68
C GLN A 30 15.93 -0.61 8.83
N ALA A 31 14.71 -0.93 9.26
CA ALA A 31 13.99 -0.05 10.18
C ALA A 31 14.68 0.13 11.54
N GLY A 32 15.22 -0.96 12.09
CA GLY A 32 15.92 -0.92 13.37
C GLY A 32 17.20 -0.07 13.29
N THR A 33 18.01 -0.28 12.25
CA THR A 33 19.32 0.35 12.11
C THR A 33 19.24 1.79 11.62
N ARG A 34 18.33 2.08 10.68
CA ARG A 34 18.24 3.38 10.02
C ARG A 34 17.25 4.33 10.68
N PHE A 35 16.18 3.80 11.27
CA PHE A 35 15.10 4.60 11.84
C PHE A 35 14.91 4.37 13.34
N GLY A 36 15.69 3.48 13.97
CA GLY A 36 15.63 3.23 15.41
C GLY A 36 14.31 2.61 15.88
N THR A 37 13.57 1.93 14.99
CA THR A 37 12.26 1.37 15.30
C THR A 37 12.00 0.08 14.53
N THR A 38 11.21 -0.81 15.11
CA THR A 38 10.64 -1.98 14.43
C THR A 38 9.12 -1.88 14.28
N ARG A 39 8.52 -0.77 14.75
CA ARG A 39 7.08 -0.52 14.66
C ARG A 39 6.75 0.06 13.29
N LEU A 40 6.26 -0.79 12.40
CA LEU A 40 5.92 -0.42 11.03
C LEU A 40 4.41 -0.41 10.80
N ALA A 41 3.95 0.50 9.94
CA ALA A 41 2.59 0.55 9.44
C ALA A 41 2.63 0.82 7.93
N ILE A 42 1.65 0.29 7.19
CA ILE A 42 1.51 0.48 5.75
C ILE A 42 0.18 1.18 5.44
N GLY A 43 0.12 1.98 4.40
CA GLY A 43 -1.12 2.66 4.04
C GLY A 43 -1.12 3.18 2.63
N GLY A 44 -2.30 3.58 2.17
CA GLY A 44 -2.49 4.11 0.83
C GLY A 44 -3.89 4.64 0.57
N PHE A 45 -4.00 5.43 -0.49
CA PHE A 45 -5.26 5.99 -0.98
C PHE A 45 -5.57 5.48 -2.39
N SER A 46 -6.84 5.18 -2.68
CA SER A 46 -7.30 4.73 -4.00
C SER A 46 -6.50 3.50 -4.47
N ALA A 47 -5.84 3.54 -5.64
CA ALA A 47 -4.96 2.47 -6.12
C ALA A 47 -3.86 2.10 -5.11
N GLY A 48 -3.34 3.07 -4.35
CA GLY A 48 -2.36 2.81 -3.30
C GLY A 48 -2.90 1.98 -2.14
N ALA A 49 -4.20 2.06 -1.85
CA ALA A 49 -4.83 1.19 -0.85
C ALA A 49 -4.87 -0.27 -1.33
N THR A 50 -5.16 -0.49 -2.61
CA THR A 50 -5.09 -1.81 -3.24
C THR A 50 -3.67 -2.38 -3.22
N LEU A 51 -2.66 -1.56 -3.53
CA LEU A 51 -1.25 -1.96 -3.47
C LEU A 51 -0.83 -2.30 -2.04
N ALA A 52 -1.20 -1.49 -1.05
CA ALA A 52 -0.92 -1.76 0.36
C ALA A 52 -1.54 -3.10 0.81
N MET A 53 -2.78 -3.39 0.39
CA MET A 53 -3.41 -4.69 0.64
C MET A 53 -2.67 -5.85 -0.05
N ALA A 54 -2.29 -5.69 -1.31
CA ALA A 54 -1.59 -6.73 -2.07
C ALA A 54 -0.26 -7.10 -1.39
N VAL A 55 0.48 -6.12 -0.90
CA VAL A 55 1.73 -6.34 -0.14
C VAL A 55 1.47 -7.07 1.17
N LEU A 56 0.46 -6.67 1.96
CA LEU A 56 0.13 -7.35 3.21
C LEU A 56 -0.23 -8.83 2.99
N LEU A 57 -0.98 -9.15 1.93
CA LEU A 57 -1.31 -10.53 1.57
C LEU A 57 -0.06 -11.32 1.18
N ARG A 58 0.84 -10.74 0.36
CA ARG A 58 2.11 -11.37 0.00
C ARG A 58 3.02 -11.60 1.20
N LEU A 59 3.12 -10.65 2.12
CA LEU A 59 3.89 -10.81 3.36
C LEU A 59 3.29 -11.90 4.25
N ARG A 60 1.96 -11.95 4.40
CA ARG A 60 1.28 -13.04 5.10
C ARG A 60 1.64 -14.40 4.50
N ASP A 61 1.58 -14.53 3.18
CA ASP A 61 1.87 -15.80 2.49
C ASP A 61 3.35 -16.22 2.64
N ARG A 62 4.25 -15.29 3.00
CA ARG A 62 5.65 -15.53 3.35
C ARG A 62 5.88 -15.77 4.84
N GLY A 63 4.83 -15.81 5.67
CA GLY A 63 4.95 -15.95 7.12
C GLY A 63 5.32 -14.66 7.87
N LEU A 64 5.18 -13.50 7.22
CA LEU A 64 5.52 -12.18 7.77
C LEU A 64 4.27 -11.35 8.10
N ALA A 65 3.18 -12.00 8.52
CA ALA A 65 1.91 -11.32 8.79
C ALA A 65 2.02 -10.27 9.92
N ASP A 66 2.86 -10.53 10.92
CA ASP A 66 3.03 -9.66 12.09
C ASP A 66 4.07 -8.55 11.88
N ALA A 67 4.63 -8.46 10.68
CA ALA A 67 5.72 -7.53 10.34
C ALA A 67 5.27 -6.06 10.33
N PHE A 68 3.97 -5.81 10.09
CA PHE A 68 3.35 -4.49 10.14
C PHE A 68 2.29 -4.46 11.24
N GLY A 69 2.44 -3.58 12.22
CA GLY A 69 1.54 -3.45 13.36
C GLY A 69 0.21 -2.75 13.05
N GLY A 70 0.01 -2.26 11.83
CA GLY A 70 -1.24 -1.64 11.41
C GLY A 70 -1.28 -1.24 9.94
N ALA A 71 -2.51 -1.07 9.43
CA ALA A 71 -2.77 -0.64 8.06
C ALA A 71 -3.79 0.51 8.01
N ALA A 72 -3.50 1.55 7.22
CA ALA A 72 -4.40 2.67 6.97
C ALA A 72 -4.80 2.70 5.49
N LEU A 73 -5.97 2.16 5.17
CA LEU A 73 -6.44 1.96 3.80
C LEU A 73 -7.61 2.89 3.51
N HIS A 74 -7.42 3.83 2.59
CA HIS A 74 -8.49 4.73 2.18
C HIS A 74 -8.90 4.45 0.74
N VAL A 75 -9.99 3.71 0.57
CA VAL A 75 -10.62 3.49 -0.74
C VAL A 75 -11.70 4.55 -0.90
N ARG A 76 -11.63 5.34 -1.97
CA ARG A 76 -12.66 6.35 -2.25
C ARG A 76 -13.98 5.64 -2.51
N SER A 77 -14.93 5.73 -1.57
CA SER A 77 -16.30 5.30 -1.83
C SER A 77 -17.00 6.40 -2.63
N GLU A 78 -17.54 6.07 -3.78
CA GLU A 78 -18.49 6.95 -4.46
C GLU A 78 -19.82 6.91 -3.69
N ARG A 79 -19.93 7.71 -2.63
CA ARG A 79 -21.26 8.17 -2.23
C ARG A 79 -21.65 9.24 -3.24
N SER A 80 -22.56 8.90 -4.14
CA SER A 80 -23.30 9.87 -4.92
C SER A 80 -23.91 10.89 -3.96
N ASP A 81 -23.47 12.14 -4.05
CA ASP A 81 -24.12 13.24 -3.34
C ASP A 81 -25.52 13.40 -3.95
N PRO A 82 -26.61 13.16 -3.20
CA PRO A 82 -27.97 13.31 -3.72
C PRO A 82 -28.29 14.74 -4.17
N ARG A 83 -27.45 15.74 -3.85
CA ARG A 83 -27.61 17.12 -4.27
C ARG A 83 -27.02 17.45 -5.65
N ARG A 84 -26.32 16.51 -6.30
CA ARG A 84 -25.66 16.74 -7.59
C ARG A 84 -26.52 16.44 -8.83
N SER A 85 -27.78 16.03 -8.64
CA SER A 85 -28.73 15.70 -9.72
C SER A 85 -29.80 16.76 -9.99
N ALA A 86 -29.76 17.93 -9.32
CA ALA A 86 -30.78 18.97 -9.46
C ALA A 86 -30.39 20.15 -10.38
N ASP A 87 -29.30 20.02 -11.14
CA ASP A 87 -28.80 21.09 -12.03
C ASP A 87 -28.55 20.57 -13.46
N ARG A 88 -29.60 20.02 -14.07
CA ARG A 88 -29.69 19.72 -15.51
C ARG A 88 -31.10 19.97 -16.03
#